data_AF-A0A135SC17-F1
#
_entry.id   AF-A0A135SC17-F1
#
_cell.length_a   1.000
_cell.length_b   1.000
_cell.length_c   1.000
_cell.angle_alpha   90.00
_cell.angle_beta   90.00
_cell.angle_gamma   90.00
#
_symmetry.space_group_name_H-M   'P 1'
#
loop_
_entity.id
_entity.type
_entity.pdbx_description
1 polymer ?
#
loop_
_entity_poly.entity_id
_entity_poly.type
_entity_poly.pdbx_seq_one_letter_code
_entity_poly.pdbx_strand_id
1 'polypeptide(L)'
;MICRTCMRRGASAIPRFQAPRASSLLARPFSLSAPSRNAAEAPAAAAPAAPAATDAKDAPPKLSSSTADVPETAAPISSCPPGTVLNGLNYFKNKTDPVALPDEAYPDWLWTVLESKSEAVESTDDLAAEMFSKSKKQRKAAAKKQKALEAKVLASGDLEALAPKVPLPQQSINLPGEKGGDVEHNLEAATKRDELRKAMRKDRKAKIKESNYLKSM
;
A
#
# COMPACT_ATOMS: atom_id res chain seq x y z
N MET A 1 -51.60 -6.86 -22.40
CA MET A 1 -52.12 -7.23 -21.06
C MET A 1 -51.49 -8.57 -20.67
N ILE A 2 -50.59 -8.58 -19.68
CA ILE A 2 -49.86 -9.79 -19.27
C ILE A 2 -50.68 -10.50 -18.18
N CYS A 3 -51.02 -11.77 -18.42
CA CYS A 3 -51.98 -12.53 -17.62
C CYS A 3 -51.42 -12.93 -16.24
N ARG A 4 -52.19 -12.70 -15.17
CA ARG A 4 -51.81 -12.94 -13.75
C ARG A 4 -51.50 -14.43 -13.44
N THR A 5 -52.01 -15.36 -14.23
CA THR A 5 -51.77 -16.80 -14.06
C THR A 5 -50.39 -17.24 -14.53
N CYS A 6 -49.75 -16.52 -15.47
CA CYS A 6 -48.40 -16.84 -15.94
C CYS A 6 -47.32 -16.50 -14.90
N MET A 7 -47.51 -15.46 -14.08
CA MET A 7 -46.52 -15.07 -13.05
C MET A 7 -46.47 -16.04 -11.85
N ARG A 8 -47.58 -16.72 -11.51
CA ARG A 8 -47.59 -17.66 -10.38
C ARG A 8 -46.98 -19.03 -10.69
N ARG A 9 -46.90 -19.42 -11.97
CA ARG A 9 -46.35 -20.73 -12.38
C ARG A 9 -44.83 -20.73 -12.55
N GLY A 10 -44.20 -19.54 -12.61
CA GLY A 10 -42.73 -19.40 -12.60
C GLY A 10 -42.09 -19.48 -11.21
N ALA A 11 -42.89 -19.43 -10.12
CA ALA A 11 -42.38 -19.38 -8.75
C ALA A 11 -42.22 -20.77 -8.08
N SER A 12 -42.59 -21.86 -8.76
CA SER A 12 -42.61 -23.22 -8.17
C SER A 12 -41.49 -24.15 -8.63
N ALA A 13 -40.44 -23.64 -9.28
CA ALA A 13 -39.34 -24.46 -9.82
C ALA A 13 -37.95 -24.03 -9.29
N ILE A 14 -37.84 -23.83 -7.97
CA ILE A 14 -36.53 -23.66 -7.32
C ILE A 14 -36.12 -25.02 -6.72
N PRO A 15 -35.06 -25.69 -7.21
CA PRO A 15 -34.53 -26.88 -6.57
C PRO A 15 -33.95 -26.49 -5.20
N ARG A 16 -34.41 -27.15 -4.14
CA ARG A 16 -33.84 -27.01 -2.80
C ARG A 16 -32.45 -27.64 -2.77
N PHE A 17 -31.41 -26.80 -2.81
CA PHE A 17 -30.06 -27.22 -2.49
C PHE A 17 -29.98 -27.58 -1.00
N GLN A 18 -29.66 -28.85 -0.72
CA GLN A 18 -29.33 -29.33 0.63
C GLN A 18 -28.05 -28.62 1.10
N ALA A 19 -28.09 -28.07 2.32
CA ALA A 19 -26.92 -27.52 2.98
C ALA A 19 -25.94 -28.65 3.37
N PRO A 20 -24.63 -28.53 3.11
CA PRO A 20 -23.67 -29.47 3.64
C PRO A 20 -23.48 -29.25 5.14
N ARG A 21 -23.36 -30.37 5.86
CA ARG A 21 -23.07 -30.43 7.30
C ARG A 21 -21.71 -29.83 7.60
N ALA A 22 -21.65 -28.97 8.63
CA ALA A 22 -20.41 -28.40 9.14
C ALA A 22 -19.55 -29.51 9.78
N SER A 23 -18.43 -29.85 9.13
CA SER A 23 -17.35 -30.62 9.75
C SER A 23 -16.47 -29.66 10.55
N SER A 24 -16.40 -29.89 11.86
CA SER A 24 -15.51 -29.19 12.78
C SER A 24 -14.05 -29.39 12.39
N LEU A 25 -13.39 -28.34 11.90
CA LEU A 25 -11.95 -28.33 11.71
C LEU A 25 -11.28 -28.02 13.06
N LEU A 26 -10.55 -29.00 13.59
CA LEU A 26 -9.68 -28.86 14.76
C LEU A 26 -8.58 -27.85 14.43
N ALA A 27 -8.58 -26.72 15.14
CA ALA A 27 -7.51 -25.73 15.08
C ALA A 27 -6.22 -26.30 15.69
N ARG A 28 -5.16 -26.36 14.90
CA ARG A 28 -3.81 -26.75 15.33
C ARG A 28 -3.07 -25.48 15.77
N PRO A 29 -2.60 -25.34 17.02
CA PRO A 29 -1.90 -24.14 17.44
C PRO A 29 -0.52 -24.07 16.78
N PHE A 30 -0.25 -22.95 16.09
CA PHE A 30 1.06 -22.63 15.53
C PHE A 30 1.98 -22.20 16.67
N SER A 31 3.04 -22.97 16.93
CA SER A 31 4.05 -22.64 17.93
C SER A 31 5.08 -21.69 17.31
N LEU A 32 5.14 -20.45 17.79
CA LEU A 32 6.17 -19.47 17.42
C LEU A 32 7.34 -19.59 18.41
N SER A 33 8.29 -20.47 18.14
CA SER A 33 9.64 -20.34 18.71
C SER A 33 10.64 -20.17 17.56
N ALA A 34 11.11 -18.93 17.40
CA ALA A 34 12.29 -18.66 16.59
C ALA A 34 13.54 -18.92 17.44
N PRO A 35 14.49 -19.75 17.00
CA PRO A 35 15.77 -19.88 17.69
C PRO A 35 16.60 -18.61 17.46
N SER A 36 16.85 -17.87 18.54
CA SER A 36 17.86 -16.82 18.59
C SER A 36 19.24 -17.43 18.30
N ARG A 37 19.84 -17.07 17.17
CA ARG A 37 21.25 -17.36 16.89
C ARG A 37 22.10 -16.33 17.63
N ASN A 38 22.53 -16.67 18.84
CA ASN A 38 23.69 -16.01 19.45
C ASN A 38 24.93 -16.38 18.63
N ALA A 39 25.62 -15.36 18.10
CA ALA A 39 26.94 -15.52 17.50
C ALA A 39 27.91 -15.93 18.61
N ALA A 40 28.38 -17.17 18.56
CA ALA A 40 29.45 -17.66 19.42
C ALA A 40 30.79 -17.29 18.78
N GLU A 41 31.56 -16.51 19.53
CA GLU A 41 32.95 -16.15 19.27
C GLU A 41 33.84 -17.39 19.46
N ALA A 42 34.70 -17.68 18.49
CA ALA A 42 35.64 -18.80 18.52
C ALA A 42 36.86 -18.47 19.40
N PRO A 43 37.36 -19.40 20.23
CA PRO A 43 38.52 -19.15 21.08
C PRO A 43 39.82 -19.43 20.32
N ALA A 44 40.69 -18.43 20.22
CA ALA A 44 42.11 -18.63 19.89
C ALA A 44 42.91 -18.69 21.20
N ALA A 45 43.59 -19.81 21.40
CA ALA A 45 44.50 -20.05 22.50
C ALA A 45 45.86 -19.34 22.29
N ALA A 46 46.40 -18.73 23.35
CA ALA A 46 47.80 -18.73 23.80
C ALA A 46 48.19 -17.41 24.50
N ALA A 47 48.68 -17.53 25.74
CA ALA A 47 49.31 -16.47 26.55
C ALA A 47 50.86 -16.59 26.45
N PRO A 48 51.69 -15.85 27.24
CA PRO A 48 51.84 -14.40 27.44
C PRO A 48 53.33 -13.92 27.33
N ALA A 49 53.61 -12.61 27.20
CA ALA A 49 54.80 -11.92 27.77
C ALA A 49 54.81 -10.39 27.47
N ALA A 50 55.32 -9.61 28.42
CA ALA A 50 55.29 -8.14 28.54
C ALA A 50 56.58 -7.43 27.96
N PRO A 51 56.94 -6.19 28.35
CA PRO A 51 56.37 -4.88 27.99
C PRO A 51 57.42 -3.88 27.41
N ALA A 52 57.00 -2.80 26.73
CA ALA A 52 57.80 -1.57 26.62
C ALA A 52 56.95 -0.35 26.19
N ALA A 53 57.24 0.79 26.80
CA ALA A 53 56.56 2.08 26.68
C ALA A 53 56.92 2.87 25.41
N THR A 54 56.06 3.79 24.97
CA THR A 54 56.32 5.25 24.87
C THR A 54 55.12 6.01 24.29
N ASP A 55 54.88 7.19 24.86
CA ASP A 55 53.89 8.21 24.51
C ASP A 55 53.99 8.75 23.07
N ALA A 56 52.85 9.00 22.41
CA ALA A 56 52.71 10.08 21.42
C ALA A 56 51.23 10.47 21.23
N LYS A 57 50.99 11.79 21.18
CA LYS A 57 49.71 12.50 21.19
C LYS A 57 49.03 12.58 19.81
N ASP A 58 47.71 12.78 19.85
CA ASP A 58 46.85 13.56 18.93
C ASP A 58 47.11 13.53 17.40
N ALA A 59 46.25 12.81 16.66
CA ALA A 59 45.59 13.29 15.43
C ALA A 59 44.60 12.23 14.88
N PRO A 60 43.33 12.56 14.57
CA PRO A 60 42.46 11.64 13.82
C PRO A 60 42.81 11.64 12.32
N PRO A 61 42.79 10.48 11.64
CA PRO A 61 43.07 10.37 10.21
C PRO A 61 41.94 11.01 9.38
N LYS A 62 42.34 11.93 8.50
CA LYS A 62 41.47 12.64 7.55
C LYS A 62 41.10 11.69 6.41
N LEU A 63 39.92 11.05 6.48
CA LEU A 63 39.31 10.35 5.35
C LEU A 63 38.71 11.40 4.39
N SER A 64 39.48 11.81 3.40
CA SER A 64 39.00 12.62 2.27
C SER A 64 38.09 11.78 1.39
N SER A 65 36.77 12.01 1.44
CA SER A 65 35.86 11.58 0.39
C SER A 65 36.14 12.42 -0.86
N SER A 66 36.86 11.86 -1.81
CA SER A 66 36.91 12.40 -3.17
C SER A 66 35.53 12.23 -3.79
N THR A 67 34.80 13.33 -3.91
CA THR A 67 33.57 13.45 -4.69
C THR A 67 33.96 13.29 -6.16
N ALA A 68 33.92 12.06 -6.66
CA ALA A 68 33.89 11.80 -8.09
C ALA A 68 32.45 11.98 -8.55
N ASP A 69 32.26 13.01 -9.37
CA ASP A 69 31.08 13.29 -10.17
C ASP A 69 30.78 12.07 -11.06
N VAL A 70 29.79 11.28 -10.67
CA VAL A 70 29.21 10.20 -11.48
C VAL A 70 27.83 10.70 -11.90
N PRO A 71 27.51 10.73 -13.20
CA PRO A 71 26.20 11.16 -13.66
C PRO A 71 25.14 10.27 -13.00
N GLU A 72 24.14 10.91 -12.42
CA GLU A 72 23.02 10.29 -11.72
C GLU A 72 22.19 9.44 -12.71
N THR A 73 22.65 8.22 -12.98
CA THR A 73 21.82 7.20 -13.61
C THR A 73 20.72 6.87 -12.62
N ALA A 74 19.50 7.30 -12.97
CA ALA A 74 18.28 6.99 -12.24
C ALA A 74 18.28 5.52 -11.80
N ALA A 75 17.87 5.28 -10.55
CA ALA A 75 17.74 3.93 -10.03
C ALA A 75 16.90 3.07 -11.00
N PRO A 76 17.28 1.80 -11.22
CA PRO A 76 16.53 0.95 -12.14
C PRO A 76 15.07 0.82 -11.68
N ILE A 77 14.14 0.97 -12.62
CA ILE A 77 12.68 0.95 -12.36
C ILE A 77 12.25 -0.45 -11.88
N SER A 78 12.85 -1.50 -12.45
CA SER A 78 12.65 -2.87 -12.03
C SER A 78 13.79 -3.39 -11.15
N SER A 79 13.44 -4.30 -10.24
CA SER A 79 14.42 -5.02 -9.41
C SER A 79 14.98 -6.27 -10.10
N CYS A 80 14.34 -6.75 -11.17
CA CYS A 80 14.72 -7.94 -11.90
C CYS A 80 15.35 -7.55 -13.24
N PRO A 81 16.67 -7.79 -13.44
CA PRO A 81 17.31 -7.47 -14.71
C PRO A 81 16.75 -8.33 -15.85
N PRO A 82 16.87 -7.86 -17.10
CA PRO A 82 16.46 -8.63 -18.27
C PRO A 82 17.21 -9.96 -18.33
N GLY A 83 16.52 -11.03 -18.74
CA GLY A 83 17.08 -12.38 -18.82
C GLY A 83 16.97 -13.20 -17.53
N THR A 84 16.40 -12.64 -16.45
CA THR A 84 16.19 -13.39 -15.20
C THR A 84 15.13 -14.48 -15.38
N VAL A 85 15.46 -15.72 -15.06
CA VAL A 85 14.49 -16.84 -15.06
C VAL A 85 13.60 -16.73 -13.83
N LEU A 86 12.28 -16.64 -14.04
CA LEU A 86 11.31 -16.55 -12.96
C LEU A 86 10.90 -17.95 -12.50
N ASN A 87 11.61 -18.44 -11.49
CA ASN A 87 11.47 -19.81 -10.98
C ASN A 87 10.06 -20.11 -10.46
N GLY A 88 9.52 -21.27 -10.86
CA GLY A 88 8.30 -21.83 -10.27
C GLY A 88 6.99 -21.22 -10.77
N LEU A 89 7.02 -20.48 -11.89
CA LEU A 89 5.81 -19.98 -12.54
C LEU A 89 5.22 -20.98 -13.54
N ASN A 90 6.07 -21.79 -14.19
CA ASN A 90 5.58 -22.77 -15.15
C ASN A 90 5.08 -24.05 -14.45
N TYR A 91 3.81 -24.37 -14.69
CA TYR A 91 3.17 -25.61 -14.23
C TYR A 91 3.01 -26.67 -15.34
N PHE A 92 3.45 -26.37 -16.58
CA PHE A 92 3.38 -27.29 -17.71
C PHE A 92 4.65 -28.14 -17.83
N LYS A 93 4.49 -29.44 -18.08
CA LYS A 93 5.60 -30.41 -18.18
C LYS A 93 6.57 -30.17 -19.34
N ASN A 94 6.09 -29.55 -20.43
CA ASN A 94 6.86 -29.40 -21.68
C ASN A 94 7.28 -27.95 -21.96
N LYS A 95 7.23 -27.07 -20.95
CA LYS A 95 7.62 -25.67 -21.07
C LYS A 95 8.73 -25.36 -20.08
N THR A 96 9.48 -24.32 -20.36
CA THR A 96 10.47 -23.76 -19.43
C THR A 96 9.82 -22.65 -18.61
N ASP A 97 10.44 -22.29 -17.48
CA ASP A 97 10.04 -21.10 -16.74
C ASP A 97 10.18 -19.84 -17.62
N PRO A 98 9.26 -18.88 -17.48
CA PRO A 98 9.32 -17.64 -18.24
C PRO A 98 10.54 -16.81 -17.85
N VAL A 99 11.16 -16.20 -18.84
CA VAL A 99 12.32 -15.33 -18.70
C VAL A 99 11.85 -13.87 -18.71
N ALA A 100 12.38 -13.06 -17.80
CA ALA A 100 12.10 -11.63 -17.75
C ALA A 100 12.62 -10.92 -19.01
N LEU A 101 11.76 -10.12 -19.63
CA LEU A 101 12.09 -9.26 -20.77
C LEU A 101 12.68 -7.93 -20.29
N PRO A 102 13.21 -7.07 -21.17
CA PRO A 102 13.54 -5.68 -20.81
C PRO A 102 12.29 -4.91 -20.35
N ASP A 103 12.49 -3.93 -19.46
CA ASP A 103 11.43 -3.11 -18.86
C ASP A 103 10.52 -2.44 -19.90
N GLU A 104 11.10 -1.97 -21.02
CA GLU A 104 10.39 -1.32 -22.14
C GLU A 104 9.44 -2.25 -22.91
N ALA A 105 9.66 -3.57 -22.82
CA ALA A 105 8.77 -4.54 -23.47
C ALA A 105 7.51 -4.81 -22.63
N TYR A 106 7.49 -4.36 -21.38
CA TYR A 106 6.33 -4.48 -20.51
C TYR A 106 5.41 -3.27 -20.68
N PRO A 107 4.09 -3.46 -20.60
CA PRO A 107 3.15 -2.35 -20.65
C PRO A 107 3.31 -1.38 -19.46
N ASP A 108 3.13 -0.08 -19.70
CA ASP A 108 3.27 0.99 -18.70
C ASP A 108 2.42 0.79 -17.44
N TRP A 109 1.23 0.20 -17.59
CA TRP A 109 0.33 -0.01 -16.45
C TRP A 109 0.94 -0.90 -15.38
N LEU A 110 1.91 -1.77 -15.71
CA LEU A 110 2.60 -2.64 -14.76
C LEU A 110 3.26 -1.85 -13.63
N TRP A 111 3.85 -0.70 -13.97
CA TRP A 111 4.57 0.15 -13.02
C TRP A 111 3.63 0.90 -12.08
N THR A 112 2.41 1.18 -12.52
CA THR A 112 1.36 1.86 -11.71
C THR A 112 0.58 0.93 -10.77
N VAL A 113 0.71 -0.41 -10.90
CA VAL A 113 -0.11 -1.36 -10.11
C VAL A 113 0.08 -1.19 -8.59
N LEU A 114 1.31 -0.90 -8.17
CA LEU A 114 1.68 -0.76 -6.75
C LEU A 114 1.18 0.55 -6.13
N GLU A 115 0.87 1.57 -6.91
CA GLU A 115 0.40 2.88 -6.41
C GLU A 115 -0.93 2.75 -5.65
N SER A 116 -1.82 1.88 -6.13
CA SER A 116 -3.09 1.58 -5.46
C SER A 116 -2.93 1.00 -4.04
N LYS A 117 -1.75 0.43 -3.74
CA LYS A 117 -1.41 -0.10 -2.41
C LYS A 117 -0.86 0.99 -1.49
N SER A 118 -0.11 1.96 -2.03
CA SER A 118 0.44 3.08 -1.26
C SER A 118 -0.60 4.16 -0.96
N GLU A 119 -1.59 4.38 -1.83
CA GLU A 119 -2.70 5.32 -1.57
C GLU A 119 -3.53 4.95 -0.32
N ALA A 120 -3.48 3.69 0.12
CA ALA A 120 -4.08 3.27 1.38
C ALA A 120 -3.38 3.85 2.63
N VAL A 121 -2.23 4.51 2.47
CA VAL A 121 -1.49 5.19 3.54
C VAL A 121 -1.71 6.70 3.51
N GLU A 122 -2.12 7.27 2.37
CA GLU A 122 -2.27 8.71 2.15
C GLU A 122 -3.61 9.28 2.67
N SER A 123 -4.49 8.45 3.23
CA SER A 123 -5.69 8.97 3.89
C SER A 123 -5.29 9.54 5.26
N THR A 124 -5.83 10.72 5.61
CA THR A 124 -5.50 11.44 6.86
C THR A 124 -5.67 10.58 8.10
N ASP A 125 -6.63 9.64 8.07
CA ASP A 125 -6.89 8.69 9.14
C ASP A 125 -5.83 7.57 9.22
N ASP A 126 -5.30 7.12 8.08
CA ASP A 126 -4.25 6.09 8.02
C ASP A 126 -2.89 6.68 8.45
N LEU A 127 -2.59 7.93 8.07
CA LEU A 127 -1.43 8.67 8.59
C LEU A 127 -1.52 8.90 10.11
N ALA A 128 -2.72 9.19 10.63
CA ALA A 128 -2.93 9.34 12.07
C ALA A 128 -2.73 8.00 12.83
N ALA A 129 -3.17 6.89 12.26
CA ALA A 129 -2.95 5.55 12.79
C ALA A 129 -1.45 5.17 12.77
N GLU A 130 -0.73 5.48 11.70
CA GLU A 130 0.71 5.22 11.59
C GLU A 130 1.52 6.12 12.53
N MET A 131 1.06 7.35 12.80
CA MET A 131 1.61 8.25 13.81
C MET A 131 1.40 7.74 15.23
N PHE A 132 0.36 6.95 15.49
CA PHE A 132 0.11 6.38 16.82
C PHE A 132 1.08 5.24 17.18
N SER A 133 1.50 4.45 16.18
CA SER A 133 2.49 3.36 16.33
C SER A 133 3.93 3.84 16.52
N LYS A 134 4.17 5.16 16.46
CA LYS A 134 5.48 5.80 16.60
C LYS A 134 5.74 6.23 18.07
N SER A 135 7.02 6.31 18.47
CA SER A 135 7.45 6.67 19.83
C SER A 135 6.84 8.01 20.30
N LYS A 136 6.67 8.21 21.62
CA LYS A 136 6.12 9.47 22.20
C LYS A 136 6.82 10.73 21.69
N LYS A 137 8.13 10.66 21.42
CA LYS A 137 8.92 11.76 20.84
C LYS A 137 8.53 12.04 19.38
N GLN A 138 8.30 11.00 18.58
CA GLN A 138 7.88 11.12 17.19
C GLN A 138 6.46 11.69 17.08
N ARG A 139 5.54 11.29 17.96
CA ARG A 139 4.19 11.89 18.06
C ARG A 139 4.25 13.40 18.34
N LYS A 140 5.05 13.82 19.32
CA LYS A 140 5.23 15.25 19.63
C LYS A 140 5.85 16.03 18.47
N ALA A 141 6.85 15.46 17.81
CA ALA A 141 7.49 16.09 16.66
C ALA A 141 6.52 16.23 15.46
N ALA A 142 5.74 15.18 15.18
CA ALA A 142 4.72 15.21 14.12
C ALA A 142 3.61 16.22 14.42
N ALA A 143 3.09 16.25 15.66
CA ALA A 143 2.11 17.24 16.08
C ALA A 143 2.66 18.68 16.00
N LYS A 144 3.93 18.90 16.36
CA LYS A 144 4.59 20.21 16.21
C LYS A 144 4.72 20.60 14.73
N LYS A 145 5.04 19.65 13.85
CA LYS A 145 5.10 19.88 12.40
C LYS A 145 3.72 20.20 11.81
N GLN A 146 2.68 19.46 12.17
CA GLN A 146 1.30 19.71 11.72
C GLN A 146 0.83 21.11 12.14
N LYS A 147 1.00 21.49 13.42
CA LYS A 147 0.68 22.83 13.89
C LYS A 147 1.46 23.93 13.17
N ALA A 148 2.72 23.69 12.83
CA ALA A 148 3.53 24.64 12.08
C ALA A 148 3.06 24.77 10.63
N LEU A 149 2.60 23.68 9.99
CA LEU A 149 2.01 23.72 8.65
C LEU A 149 0.67 24.45 8.65
N GLU A 150 -0.22 24.11 9.59
CA GLU A 150 -1.50 24.80 9.80
C GLU A 150 -1.28 26.30 10.04
N ALA A 151 -0.34 26.68 10.92
CA ALA A 151 -0.01 28.08 11.16
C ALA A 151 0.52 28.80 9.92
N LYS A 152 1.27 28.12 9.04
CA LYS A 152 1.73 28.68 7.76
C LYS A 152 0.58 28.85 6.77
N VAL A 153 -0.31 27.87 6.67
CA VAL A 153 -1.52 27.94 5.82
C VAL A 153 -2.42 29.08 6.32
N LEU A 154 -2.63 29.19 7.63
CA LEU A 154 -3.35 30.31 8.24
C LEU A 154 -2.68 31.66 7.99
N ALA A 155 -1.35 31.73 8.10
CA ALA A 155 -0.59 32.95 7.84
C ALA A 155 -0.58 33.36 6.36
N SER A 156 -0.73 32.40 5.43
CA SER A 156 -0.85 32.69 4.00
C SER A 156 -2.16 33.40 3.64
N GLY A 157 -3.14 33.43 4.56
CA GLY A 157 -4.39 34.16 4.38
C GLY A 157 -5.34 33.56 3.34
N ASP A 158 -5.01 32.40 2.76
CA ASP A 158 -5.87 31.68 1.83
C ASP A 158 -6.98 30.94 2.61
N LEU A 159 -8.10 31.62 2.81
CA LEU A 159 -9.26 31.10 3.54
C LEU A 159 -9.92 29.92 2.81
N GLU A 160 -9.76 29.82 1.48
CA GLU A 160 -10.32 28.74 0.67
C GLU A 160 -9.55 27.42 0.89
N ALA A 161 -8.24 27.49 1.07
CA ALA A 161 -7.41 26.32 1.38
C ALA A 161 -7.72 25.71 2.77
N LEU A 162 -8.31 26.48 3.68
CA LEU A 162 -8.72 26.01 5.01
C LEU A 162 -10.14 25.42 5.04
N ALA A 163 -10.94 25.64 3.99
CA ALA A 163 -12.29 25.11 3.93
C ALA A 163 -12.28 23.56 3.98
N PRO A 164 -13.16 22.91 4.77
CA PRO A 164 -13.23 21.46 4.83
C PRO A 164 -13.44 20.85 3.44
N LYS A 165 -12.56 19.94 3.02
CA LYS A 165 -12.71 19.25 1.74
C LYS A 165 -13.93 18.33 1.79
N VAL A 166 -15.03 18.80 1.20
CA VAL A 166 -16.25 17.99 1.08
C VAL A 166 -15.93 16.74 0.23
N PRO A 167 -16.15 15.52 0.76
CA PRO A 167 -15.97 14.28 0.01
C PRO A 167 -16.83 14.26 -1.25
N LEU A 168 -16.29 13.69 -2.34
CA LEU A 168 -16.97 13.56 -3.63
C LEU A 168 -18.44 13.08 -3.56
N PRO A 169 -18.81 12.05 -2.76
CA PRO A 169 -20.21 11.58 -2.69
C PRO A 169 -21.17 12.54 -2.00
N GLN A 170 -20.67 13.55 -1.28
CA GLN A 170 -21.49 14.55 -0.57
C GLN A 170 -21.63 15.84 -1.38
N GLN A 171 -20.91 15.98 -2.49
CA GLN A 171 -20.99 17.14 -3.38
C GLN A 171 -22.27 17.09 -4.23
N SER A 172 -22.87 18.25 -4.44
CA SER A 172 -24.04 18.43 -5.34
C SER A 172 -23.66 19.06 -6.69
N ILE A 173 -22.37 19.22 -6.95
CA ILE A 173 -21.85 19.79 -8.20
C ILE A 173 -22.10 18.80 -9.34
N ASN A 174 -22.52 19.31 -10.50
CA ASN A 174 -22.76 18.49 -11.68
C ASN A 174 -21.48 17.82 -12.15
N LEU A 175 -21.56 16.53 -12.49
CA LEU A 175 -20.47 15.83 -13.16
C LEU A 175 -20.33 16.32 -14.60
N PRO A 176 -19.10 16.36 -15.16
CA PRO A 176 -18.89 16.64 -16.57
C PRO A 176 -19.68 15.68 -17.47
N GLY A 177 -20.26 16.18 -18.56
CA GLY A 177 -21.05 15.36 -19.50
C GLY A 177 -22.04 16.17 -20.33
N GLU A 178 -21.53 17.10 -21.14
CA GLU A 178 -22.35 17.93 -22.02
C GLU A 178 -22.81 17.15 -23.27
N LYS A 179 -24.03 17.45 -23.75
CA LYS A 179 -24.61 16.75 -24.90
C LYS A 179 -23.93 17.22 -26.20
N GLY A 180 -23.36 16.27 -26.94
CA GLY A 180 -22.67 16.56 -28.20
C GLY A 180 -21.23 17.05 -28.03
N GLY A 181 -20.64 16.89 -26.84
CA GLY A 181 -19.23 17.20 -26.60
C GLY A 181 -18.27 16.22 -27.28
N ASP A 182 -17.00 16.61 -27.30
CA ASP A 182 -15.89 15.85 -27.90
C ASP A 182 -15.71 14.45 -27.28
N VAL A 183 -15.04 13.55 -27.99
CA VAL A 183 -14.76 12.20 -27.50
C VAL A 183 -13.96 12.24 -26.19
N GLU A 184 -13.00 13.15 -26.08
CA GLU A 184 -12.20 13.34 -24.87
C GLU A 184 -13.05 13.75 -23.67
N HIS A 185 -13.95 14.72 -23.85
CA HIS A 185 -14.90 15.15 -22.81
C HIS A 185 -15.79 14.00 -22.33
N ASN A 186 -16.20 13.12 -23.25
CA ASN A 186 -16.99 11.94 -22.89
C ASN A 186 -16.18 10.90 -22.10
N LEU A 187 -14.90 10.72 -22.42
CA LEU A 187 -14.00 9.84 -21.67
C LEU A 187 -13.74 10.39 -20.26
N GLU A 188 -13.48 11.69 -20.12
CA GLU A 188 -13.34 12.36 -18.82
C GLU A 188 -14.63 12.29 -18.00
N ALA A 189 -15.77 12.50 -18.63
CA ALA A 189 -17.06 12.31 -17.99
C ALA A 189 -17.25 10.88 -17.47
N ALA A 190 -16.74 9.87 -18.18
CA ALA A 190 -16.77 8.48 -17.72
C ALA A 190 -15.85 8.26 -16.50
N THR A 191 -14.62 8.79 -16.53
CA THR A 191 -13.68 8.64 -15.40
C THR A 191 -14.21 9.30 -14.13
N LYS A 192 -14.80 10.50 -14.21
CA LYS A 192 -15.43 11.18 -13.06
C LYS A 192 -16.62 10.42 -12.47
N ARG A 193 -17.43 9.76 -13.32
CA ARG A 193 -18.52 8.88 -12.85
C ARG A 193 -17.96 7.65 -12.12
N ASP A 194 -16.88 7.08 -12.62
CA ASP A 194 -16.22 5.93 -11.99
C ASP A 194 -15.55 6.31 -10.66
N GLU A 195 -14.92 7.49 -10.56
CA GLU A 195 -14.41 8.06 -9.31
C GLU A 195 -15.53 8.17 -8.25
N LEU A 196 -16.69 8.74 -8.62
CA LEU A 196 -17.86 8.81 -7.73
C LEU A 196 -18.34 7.43 -7.29
N ARG A 197 -18.42 6.47 -8.22
CA ARG A 197 -18.82 5.09 -7.92
C ARG A 197 -17.85 4.41 -6.94
N LYS A 198 -16.55 4.63 -7.11
CA LYS A 198 -15.50 4.12 -6.21
C LYS A 198 -15.61 4.74 -4.81
N ALA A 199 -15.81 6.06 -4.73
CA ALA A 199 -16.02 6.77 -3.46
C ALA A 199 -17.26 6.26 -2.71
N MET A 200 -18.41 6.16 -3.40
CA MET A 200 -19.64 5.57 -2.85
C MET A 200 -19.48 4.11 -2.40
N ARG A 201 -18.58 3.35 -3.03
CA ARG A 201 -18.26 1.99 -2.59
C ARG A 201 -17.43 1.99 -1.31
N LYS A 202 -16.51 2.94 -1.13
CA LYS A 202 -15.71 3.09 0.10
C LYS A 202 -16.63 3.38 1.29
N ASP A 203 -17.54 4.34 1.16
CA ASP A 203 -18.48 4.72 2.22
C ASP A 203 -19.42 3.56 2.58
N ARG A 204 -19.95 2.85 1.58
CA ARG A 204 -20.78 1.66 1.83
C ARG A 204 -20.00 0.55 2.55
N LYS A 205 -18.73 0.32 2.19
CA LYS A 205 -17.88 -0.65 2.90
C LYS A 205 -17.66 -0.23 4.35
N ALA A 206 -17.40 1.06 4.62
CA ALA A 206 -17.23 1.58 5.97
C ALA A 206 -18.51 1.39 6.80
N LYS A 207 -19.67 1.80 6.26
CA LYS A 207 -20.98 1.63 6.90
C LYS A 207 -21.31 0.16 7.19
N ILE A 208 -21.02 -0.75 6.26
CA ILE A 208 -21.21 -2.18 6.48
C ILE A 208 -20.33 -2.66 7.64
N LYS A 209 -19.04 -2.29 7.66
CA LYS A 209 -18.12 -2.67 8.74
C LYS A 209 -18.59 -2.14 10.10
N GLU A 210 -18.96 -0.87 10.19
CA GLU A 210 -19.50 -0.24 11.39
C GLU A 210 -20.78 -0.95 11.86
N SER A 211 -21.75 -1.17 10.96
CA SER A 211 -23.00 -1.85 11.30
C SER A 211 -22.78 -3.29 11.76
N ASN A 212 -21.84 -4.01 11.14
CA ASN A 212 -21.50 -5.37 11.55
C ASN A 212 -20.81 -5.37 12.91
N TYR A 213 -19.91 -4.42 13.16
CA TYR A 213 -19.22 -4.26 14.43
C TYR A 213 -20.22 -4.00 15.56
N LEU A 214 -21.06 -2.97 15.40
CA LEU A 214 -22.09 -2.59 16.38
C LEU A 214 -23.15 -3.68 16.58
N LYS A 215 -23.44 -4.50 15.57
CA LYS A 215 -24.37 -5.63 15.69
C LYS A 215 -23.78 -6.83 16.44
N SER A 216 -22.45 -6.99 16.40
CA SER A 216 -21.73 -8.05 17.09
C SER A 216 -21.26 -7.69 18.50
N MET A 217 -21.42 -6.43 18.88
CA MET A 217 -21.08 -5.87 20.19
C MET A 217 -22.28 -5.96 21.14
#